data_AF-A0A1F8RMX8-F1
#
_entry.id   AF-A0A1F8RMX8-F1
#
_cell.length_a   1.000
_cell.length_b   1.000
_cell.length_c   1.000
_cell.angle_alpha   90.00
_cell.angle_beta   90.00
_cell.angle_gamma   90.00
#
_symmetry.space_group_name_H-M   'P 1'
#
loop_
_entity.id
_entity.type
_entity.pdbx_description
1 polymer ?
#
loop_
_entity_poly.entity_id
_entity_poly.type
_entity_poly.pdbx_seq_one_letter_code
_entity_poly.pdbx_strand_id
1 'polypeptide(L)'
;MTAAPFVDVYSSLRAGMVFWGQKRKPKGSDLNDVLIAATVLPYCDVFATDGYIKHLIQALKLDKQYKVRVFGSRKADVGALTSLVREISRPEASPSPPPAPAA
;
A
#
# COMPACT_ATOMS: atom_id res chain seq x y z
N MET A 1 -23.19 0.53 -1.95
CA MET A 1 -23.27 -0.45 -0.85
C MET A 1 -22.24 -0.07 0.19
N THR A 2 -22.69 0.23 1.40
CA THR A 2 -21.84 0.57 2.56
C THR A 2 -21.26 -0.73 3.13
N ALA A 3 -20.36 -1.38 2.39
CA ALA A 3 -19.67 -2.56 2.88
C ALA A 3 -18.67 -2.13 3.96
N ALA A 4 -18.60 -2.84 5.07
CA ALA A 4 -17.55 -2.64 6.07
C ALA A 4 -16.19 -2.95 5.41
N PRO A 5 -15.30 -1.96 5.17
CA PRO A 5 -14.11 -2.15 4.33
C PRO A 5 -13.21 -3.28 4.83
N PHE A 6 -13.10 -3.45 6.15
CA PHE A 6 -12.38 -4.56 6.75
C PHE A 6 -12.93 -5.91 6.29
N VAL A 7 -14.25 -6.12 6.34
CA VAL A 7 -14.88 -7.40 6.00
C VAL A 7 -14.69 -7.71 4.52
N ASP A 8 -14.82 -6.69 3.66
CA ASP A 8 -14.60 -6.81 2.21
C ASP A 8 -13.15 -7.22 1.89
N VAL A 9 -12.17 -6.47 2.40
CA VAL A 9 -10.75 -6.73 2.15
C VAL A 9 -10.33 -8.07 2.76
N TYR A 10 -10.70 -8.34 4.01
CA TYR A 10 -10.34 -9.58 4.70
C TYR A 10 -10.88 -10.81 3.98
N SER A 11 -12.17 -10.79 3.61
CA SER A 11 -12.82 -11.92 2.93
C SER A 11 -12.23 -12.12 1.53
N SER A 12 -12.01 -11.04 0.78
CA SER A 12 -11.39 -11.08 -0.55
C SER A 12 -9.97 -11.65 -0.49
N LEU A 13 -9.13 -11.19 0.43
CA LEU A 13 -7.76 -11.69 0.59
C LEU A 13 -7.74 -13.15 1.03
N ARG A 14 -8.58 -13.54 2.01
CA ARG A 14 -8.71 -14.94 2.44
C ARG A 14 -9.15 -15.86 1.30
N ALA A 15 -10.15 -15.45 0.52
CA ALA A 15 -10.62 -16.19 -0.64
C ALA A 15 -9.50 -16.31 -1.70
N GLY A 16 -8.78 -15.21 -1.97
CA GLY A 16 -7.64 -15.20 -2.87
C GLY A 16 -6.51 -16.14 -2.42
N MET A 17 -6.22 -16.19 -1.13
CA MET A 17 -5.23 -17.13 -0.59
C MET A 17 -5.64 -18.59 -0.81
N VAL A 18 -6.92 -18.94 -0.69
CA VAL A 18 -7.40 -20.30 -0.95
C VAL A 18 -7.34 -20.63 -2.44
N PHE A 19 -7.78 -19.71 -3.29
CA PHE A 19 -7.84 -19.91 -4.73
C PHE A 19 -6.45 -19.97 -5.38
N TRP A 20 -5.57 -19.00 -5.08
CA TRP A 20 -4.21 -18.93 -5.65
C TRP A 20 -3.14 -19.63 -4.80
N GLY A 21 -3.42 -19.94 -3.53
CA GLY A 21 -2.51 -20.67 -2.64
C GLY A 21 -2.45 -22.19 -2.89
N GLN A 22 -3.11 -22.71 -3.92
CA GLN A 22 -2.96 -24.12 -4.30
C GLN A 22 -1.50 -24.50 -4.66
N LYS A 23 -0.68 -23.53 -5.08
CA LYS A 23 0.76 -23.73 -5.38
C LYS A 23 1.70 -23.44 -4.20
N ARG A 24 1.23 -22.75 -3.16
CA ARG A 24 1.99 -22.42 -1.95
C ARG A 24 1.04 -22.42 -0.76
N LYS A 25 1.24 -23.35 0.18
CA LYS A 25 0.52 -23.32 1.46
C LYS A 25 0.83 -22.01 2.19
N PRO A 26 -0.19 -21.22 2.59
CA PRO A 26 0.01 -20.05 3.41
C PRO A 26 0.73 -20.39 4.71
N LYS A 27 1.67 -19.54 5.12
CA LYS A 27 2.30 -19.62 6.44
C LYS A 27 1.44 -18.89 7.47
N GLY A 28 1.64 -19.18 8.76
CA GLY A 28 0.94 -18.47 9.83
C GLY A 28 1.17 -16.94 9.80
N SER A 29 2.37 -16.49 9.39
CA SER A 29 2.68 -15.07 9.17
C SER A 29 1.80 -14.43 8.11
N ASP A 30 1.51 -15.15 7.02
CA ASP A 30 0.72 -14.62 5.90
C ASP A 30 -0.72 -14.28 6.36
N LEU A 31 -1.23 -14.95 7.41
CA LEU A 31 -2.54 -14.65 8.00
C LEU A 31 -2.55 -13.31 8.76
N ASN A 32 -1.45 -12.99 9.43
CA ASN A 32 -1.31 -11.71 10.13
C ASN A 32 -1.20 -10.57 9.12
N ASP A 33 -0.47 -10.76 8.03
CA ASP A 33 -0.35 -9.74 6.98
C ASP A 33 -1.69 -9.44 6.32
N VAL A 34 -2.57 -10.44 6.16
CA VAL A 34 -3.95 -10.24 5.68
C VAL A 34 -4.80 -9.45 6.68
N LEU A 35 -4.68 -9.72 7.98
CA LEU A 35 -5.38 -8.95 9.01
C LEU A 35 -4.92 -7.48 9.01
N ILE A 36 -3.61 -7.25 8.91
CA ILE A 36 -3.03 -5.91 8.81
C ILE A 36 -3.56 -5.21 7.56
N ALA A 37 -3.46 -5.84 6.38
CA ALA A 37 -3.95 -5.28 5.13
C ALA A 37 -5.45 -4.94 5.20
N ALA A 38 -6.28 -5.82 5.75
CA ALA A 38 -7.71 -5.55 5.91
C ALA A 38 -8.01 -4.35 6.81
N THR A 39 -7.14 -4.09 7.78
CA THR A 39 -7.31 -2.99 8.72
C THR A 39 -6.89 -1.66 8.11
N VAL A 40 -5.78 -1.61 7.36
CA VAL A 40 -5.15 -0.34 6.98
C VAL A 40 -5.31 0.03 5.51
N LEU A 41 -5.46 -0.95 4.61
CA LEU A 41 -5.51 -0.71 3.16
C LEU A 41 -6.60 0.31 2.76
N PRO A 42 -7.80 0.33 3.36
CA PRO A 42 -8.82 1.33 3.00
C PRO A 42 -8.51 2.77 3.42
N TYR A 43 -7.49 2.99 4.27
CA TYR A 43 -7.26 4.25 4.99
C TYR A 43 -5.84 4.81 4.82
N CYS A 44 -5.05 4.29 3.88
CA CYS A 44 -3.70 4.79 3.61
C CYS A 44 -3.46 5.03 2.12
N ASP A 45 -2.62 6.01 1.78
CA ASP A 45 -2.23 6.28 0.38
C ASP A 45 -1.15 5.32 -0.12
N VAL A 46 -0.36 4.77 0.81
CA VAL A 46 0.80 3.92 0.53
C VAL A 46 0.76 2.71 1.47
N PHE A 47 0.92 1.51 0.91
CA PHE A 47 1.00 0.27 1.68
C PHE A 47 2.23 -0.54 1.25
N ALA A 48 3.14 -0.79 2.18
CA ALA A 48 4.34 -1.60 1.95
C ALA A 48 4.17 -2.97 2.62
N THR A 49 4.42 -4.05 1.87
CA THR A 49 4.22 -5.42 2.33
C THR A 49 5.15 -6.38 1.59
N ASP A 50 5.04 -7.68 1.82
CA ASP A 50 5.82 -8.67 1.09
C ASP A 50 5.32 -8.85 -0.37
N GLY A 51 6.09 -9.58 -1.18
CA GLY A 51 5.74 -9.79 -2.58
C GLY A 51 4.47 -10.62 -2.80
N TYR A 52 4.11 -11.51 -1.87
CA TYR A 52 2.95 -12.38 -1.99
C TYR A 52 1.65 -11.62 -1.70
N ILE A 53 1.61 -10.88 -0.59
CA ILE A 53 0.47 -10.06 -0.21
C ILE A 53 0.26 -8.93 -1.22
N LYS A 54 1.33 -8.28 -1.69
CA LYS A 54 1.24 -7.32 -2.81
C LYS A 54 0.57 -7.96 -4.03
N HIS A 55 1.00 -9.16 -4.42
CA HIS A 55 0.43 -9.85 -5.56
C HIS A 55 -1.07 -10.13 -5.38
N LEU A 56 -1.49 -10.59 -4.20
CA LEU A 56 -2.91 -10.82 -3.90
C LEU A 56 -3.74 -9.54 -3.98
N ILE A 57 -3.27 -8.45 -3.36
CA ILE A 57 -3.95 -7.15 -3.37
C ILE A 57 -4.16 -6.67 -4.81
N GLN A 58 -3.13 -6.79 -5.67
CA GLN A 58 -3.20 -6.37 -7.07
C GLN A 58 -4.06 -7.32 -7.92
N ALA A 59 -3.99 -8.63 -7.69
CA ALA A 59 -4.80 -9.62 -8.40
C ALA A 59 -6.31 -9.40 -8.13
N LEU A 60 -6.65 -9.03 -6.89
CA LEU A 60 -8.00 -8.68 -6.46
C LEU A 60 -8.38 -7.22 -6.79
N LYS A 61 -7.47 -6.42 -7.36
CA LYS A 61 -7.66 -5.01 -7.72
C LYS A 61 -8.00 -4.11 -6.53
N LEU A 62 -7.63 -4.51 -5.31
CA LEU A 62 -7.90 -3.76 -4.09
C LEU A 62 -7.06 -2.47 -4.03
N ASP A 63 -5.86 -2.49 -4.62
CA ASP A 63 -5.03 -1.30 -4.82
C ASP A 63 -5.77 -0.21 -5.62
N LYS A 64 -6.50 -0.61 -6.67
CA LYS A 64 -7.29 0.31 -7.49
C LYS A 64 -8.57 0.74 -6.80
N GLN A 65 -9.26 -0.19 -6.13
CA GLN A 65 -10.50 0.09 -5.41
C GLN A 65 -10.30 1.13 -4.32
N TYR A 66 -9.23 0.99 -3.52
CA TYR A 66 -8.91 1.88 -2.41
C TYR A 66 -7.90 2.97 -2.77
N LYS A 67 -7.49 3.06 -4.05
CA LYS A 67 -6.53 4.04 -4.59
C LYS A 67 -5.20 4.09 -3.83
N VAL A 68 -4.71 2.92 -3.44
CA VAL A 68 -3.48 2.77 -2.64
C VAL A 68 -2.30 2.34 -3.51
N ARG A 69 -1.15 2.97 -3.30
CA ARG A 69 0.11 2.57 -3.92
C ARG A 69 0.74 1.44 -3.12
N VAL A 70 0.85 0.25 -3.73
CA VAL A 70 1.33 -0.95 -3.04
C VAL A 70 2.78 -1.30 -3.45
N PHE A 71 3.66 -1.39 -2.47
CA PHE A 71 5.08 -1.72 -2.65
C PHE A 71 5.40 -3.08 -2.02
N GLY A 72 6.14 -3.91 -2.75
CA GLY A 72 6.62 -5.21 -2.29
C GLY A 72 8.08 -5.14 -1.85
N SER A 73 8.65 -6.31 -1.56
CA SER A 73 10.06 -6.44 -1.15
C SER A 73 11.07 -6.55 -2.30
N ARG A 74 10.63 -6.47 -3.56
CA ARG A 74 11.53 -6.55 -4.73
C ARG A 74 12.34 -5.26 -4.90
N LYS A 75 13.56 -5.36 -5.44
CA LYS A 75 14.46 -4.20 -5.65
C LYS A 75 13.80 -3.02 -6.36
N ALA A 76 12.98 -3.28 -7.38
CA ALA A 76 12.25 -2.25 -8.11
C ALA A 76 11.26 -1.50 -7.20
N ASP A 77 10.53 -2.22 -6.35
CA ASP A 77 9.56 -1.63 -5.42
C ASP A 77 10.26 -0.82 -4.33
N VAL A 78 11.37 -1.33 -3.79
CA VAL A 78 12.18 -0.61 -2.80
C VAL A 78 12.73 0.69 -3.39
N GLY A 79 13.22 0.66 -4.63
CA GLY A 79 13.70 1.85 -5.33
C GLY A 79 12.59 2.89 -5.57
N ALA A 80 11.41 2.43 -5.98
CA ALA A 80 10.25 3.29 -6.18
C ALA A 80 9.73 3.91 -4.87
N LEU A 81 9.66 3.12 -3.79
CA LEU A 81 9.29 3.62 -2.47
C LEU A 81 10.31 4.62 -1.93
N THR A 82 11.61 4.34 -2.11
CA THR A 82 12.69 5.27 -1.71
C THR A 82 12.56 6.61 -2.44
N SER A 83 12.25 6.57 -3.74
CA SER A 83 12.06 7.77 -4.55
C SER A 83 10.86 8.57 -4.06
N LEU A 84 9.75 7.88 -3.75
CA LEU A 84 8.55 8.51 -3.18
C LEU A 84 8.82 9.18 -1.83
N VAL A 85 9.51 8.48 -0.92
CA VAL A 85 9.84 9.05 0.40
C VAL A 85 10.71 10.30 0.25
N ARG A 86 11.68 10.31 -0.68
CA ARG A 86 12.51 11.48 -0.96
C ARG A 86 11.71 12.66 -1.51
N GLU A 87 10.72 12.38 -2.36
CA GLU A 87 9.82 13.39 -2.91
C GLU A 87 8.98 14.04 -1.80
N ILE A 88 8.37 13.22 -0.94
CA ILE A 88 7.52 13.69 0.17
C ILE A 88 8.35 14.41 1.24
N SER A 89 9.58 13.96 1.49
CA SER A 89 10.45 14.56 2.53
C SER A 89 11.14 15.85 2.07
N ARG A 90 10.93 16.28 0.83
CA ARG A 90 11.53 17.52 0.33
C ARG A 90 10.88 18.69 1.07
N PRO A 91 11.65 19.54 1.78
CA PRO A 91 11.08 20.72 2.41
C PRO A 91 10.43 21.59 1.35
N GLU A 92 9.21 22.08 1.60
CA GLU A 92 8.62 23.12 0.76
C GLU A 92 9.63 24.27 0.65
N ALA A 93 9.90 24.71 -0.58
CA ALA A 93 10.74 25.88 -0.77
C ALA A 93 10.07 27.06 -0.05
N SER A 94 10.74 27.59 0.98
CA SER A 94 10.26 28.77 1.69
C SER A 94 9.95 29.88 0.67
N PRO A 95 8.80 30.57 0.76
CA PRO A 95 8.53 31.71 -0.09
C PRO A 95 9.69 32.70 0.06
N SER A 96 10.25 33.13 -1.07
CA SER A 96 11.32 34.12 -1.11
C SER A 96 10.87 35.38 -0.39
N PRO A 97 11.71 35.99 0.48
CA PRO A 97 11.33 37.22 1.17
C PRO A 97 10.98 38.30 0.13
N PRO A 98 9.98 39.15 0.42
CA PRO A 98 9.61 40.24 -0.47
C PRO A 98 10.83 41.14 -0.76
N PRO A 99 10.93 41.72 -1.96
CA PRO A 99 12.05 42.59 -2.32
C PRO A 99 12.14 43.75 -1.31
N ALA A 100 13.37 44.06 -0.90
CA ALA A 100 13.63 45.15 0.04
C ALA A 100 13.04 46.46 -0.49
N PRO A 101 12.42 47.30 0.37
CA PRO A 101 11.90 48.58 -0.05
C PRO A 101 13.04 49.43 -0.65
N ALA A 102 12.77 50.04 -1.81
CA ALA A 102 13.70 50.97 -2.45
C ALA A 102 13.96 52.16 -1.50
N ALA A 103 15.24 52.48 -1.32
CA ALA A 103 15.74 53.58 -0.48
C ALA A 103 15.38 54.96 -1.06
#